data_AF-A0A1F4PS56-F1
#
_entry.id   AF-A0A1F4PS56-F1
#
_cell.length_a   1.000
_cell.length_b   1.000
_cell.length_c   1.000
_cell.angle_alpha   90.00
_cell.angle_beta   90.00
_cell.angle_gamma   90.00
#
_symmetry.space_group_name_H-M   'P 1'
#
loop_
_entity.id
_entity.type
_entity.pdbx_description
1 polymer ?
#
loop_
_entity_poly.entity_id
_entity_poly.type
_entity_poly.pdbx_seq_one_letter_code
_entity_poly.pdbx_strand_id
1 'polypeptide(L)'
;MIAIRLNHKNYVIDYGALCSKQNFYNTIDYTIMPALIKSTGMTNIDTLVLCKPCKRLAKVVLQFCTQTNVKTIIAPTKDQCYKTLCVACKNNGVKVLPLTPKKRCRKKIKHY
;
A
#
# COMPACT_ATOMS: atom_id res chain seq x y z
N MET A 1 -4.21 -10.24 -5.41
CA MET A 1 -4.02 -8.79 -5.60
C MET A 1 -5.00 -8.34 -6.67
N ILE A 2 -5.62 -7.18 -6.51
CA ILE A 2 -6.60 -6.64 -7.45
C ILE A 2 -6.12 -5.28 -7.91
N ALA A 3 -6.13 -5.02 -9.22
CA ALA A 3 -5.81 -3.72 -9.78
C ALA A 3 -7.08 -3.09 -10.36
N ILE A 4 -7.33 -1.82 -10.04
CA ILE A 4 -8.55 -1.10 -10.40
C ILE A 4 -8.15 0.28 -10.88
N ARG A 5 -8.72 0.73 -12.01
CA ARG A 5 -8.61 2.11 -12.47
C ARG A 5 -9.89 2.85 -12.10
N LEU A 6 -9.78 3.94 -11.35
CA LEU A 6 -10.91 4.78 -10.94
C LEU A 6 -10.51 6.25 -11.04
N ASN A 7 -11.34 7.09 -11.68
CA ASN A 7 -11.10 8.53 -11.84
C ASN A 7 -9.68 8.86 -12.33
N HIS A 8 -9.22 8.16 -13.38
CA HIS A 8 -7.87 8.30 -13.95
C HIS A 8 -6.71 7.95 -13.02
N LYS A 9 -6.96 7.34 -11.86
CA LYS A 9 -5.94 6.86 -10.92
C LYS A 9 -5.90 5.33 -10.87
N ASN A 10 -4.70 4.80 -10.67
CA ASN A 10 -4.45 3.38 -10.55
C ASN A 10 -4.36 2.95 -9.10
N TYR A 11 -5.26 2.06 -8.72
CA TYR A 11 -5.35 1.49 -7.39
C TYR A 11 -4.94 0.03 -7.42
N VAL A 12 -4.12 -0.38 -6.47
CA VAL A 12 -3.75 -1.78 -6.28
C VAL A 12 -4.11 -2.18 -4.86
N ILE A 13 -4.93 -3.22 -4.72
CA ILE A 13 -5.33 -3.78 -3.45
C ILE A 13 -4.59 -5.09 -3.24
N ASP A 14 -3.67 -5.08 -2.30
CA ASP A 14 -2.87 -6.23 -1.89
C ASP A 14 -3.47 -6.92 -0.66
N TYR A 15 -3.91 -8.17 -0.87
CA TYR A 15 -4.39 -9.06 0.19
C TYR A 15 -3.27 -9.92 0.79
N GLY A 16 -2.02 -9.42 0.78
CA GLY A 16 -0.82 -10.14 1.24
C GLY A 16 -0.08 -10.91 0.15
N ALA A 17 -0.37 -10.66 -1.13
CA ALA A 17 0.33 -11.31 -2.24
C ALA A 17 1.81 -10.87 -2.30
N LEU A 18 2.09 -9.60 -2.00
CA LEU A 18 3.46 -9.07 -1.95
C LEU A 18 4.36 -9.83 -0.98
N CYS A 19 3.80 -10.33 0.13
CA CYS A 19 4.54 -11.06 1.15
C CYS A 19 4.29 -12.57 1.14
N SER A 20 3.63 -13.10 0.11
CA SER A 20 3.22 -14.51 0.04
C SER A 20 4.39 -15.49 -0.19
N LYS A 21 5.52 -15.00 -0.70
CA LYS A 21 6.70 -15.80 -1.04
C LYS A 21 7.95 -15.31 -0.31
N GLN A 22 8.87 -16.24 -0.06
CA GLN A 22 10.10 -15.98 0.69
C GLN A 22 11.07 -15.07 -0.11
N ASN A 23 11.17 -15.31 -1.43
CA ASN A 23 11.88 -14.47 -2.39
C ASN A 23 10.90 -13.47 -3.05
N PHE A 24 10.74 -12.32 -2.40
CA PHE A 24 9.81 -11.28 -2.84
C PHE A 24 10.31 -10.51 -4.07
N TYR A 25 11.62 -10.42 -4.32
CA TYR A 25 12.17 -9.73 -5.49
C TYR A 25 11.70 -10.39 -6.79
N ASN A 26 12.00 -11.68 -6.96
CA ASN A 26 11.56 -12.43 -8.14
C ASN A 26 10.04 -12.47 -8.27
N THR A 27 9.34 -12.51 -7.13
CA THR A 27 7.86 -12.51 -7.14
C THR A 27 7.31 -11.18 -7.67
N ILE A 28 7.92 -10.05 -7.28
CA ILE A 28 7.52 -8.74 -7.80
C ILE A 28 7.77 -8.67 -9.30
N ASP A 29 9.00 -8.96 -9.73
CA ASP A 29 9.45 -8.75 -11.12
C ASP A 29 8.78 -9.70 -12.11
N TYR A 30 8.62 -10.98 -11.76
CA TYR A 30 8.15 -12.00 -12.70
C TYR A 30 6.69 -12.43 -12.50
N THR A 31 6.05 -12.07 -11.39
CA THR A 31 4.65 -12.47 -11.13
C THR A 31 3.74 -11.26 -10.99
N ILE A 32 4.08 -10.34 -10.10
CA ILE A 32 3.18 -9.24 -9.71
C ILE A 32 3.17 -8.15 -10.78
N MET A 33 4.34 -7.71 -11.26
CA MET A 33 4.46 -6.71 -12.32
C MET A 33 3.80 -7.14 -13.64
N PRO A 34 4.09 -8.36 -14.18
CA PRO A 34 3.44 -8.81 -15.40
C PRO A 34 1.91 -8.93 -15.25
N ALA A 35 1.43 -9.41 -14.10
CA ALA A 35 -0.01 -9.50 -13.83
C ALA A 35 -0.68 -8.11 -13.75
N LEU A 36 0.01 -7.13 -13.15
CA LEU A 36 -0.44 -5.74 -13.12
C LEU A 36 -0.51 -5.14 -14.52
N ILE A 37 0.57 -5.23 -15.29
CA ILE A 37 0.62 -4.72 -16.66
C ILE A 37 -0.46 -5.37 -17.53
N LYS A 38 -0.65 -6.69 -17.41
CA LYS A 38 -1.68 -7.42 -18.16
C LYS A 38 -3.10 -6.98 -17.79
N SER A 39 -3.35 -6.61 -16.52
CA SER A 39 -4.69 -6.25 -16.05
C SER A 39 -5.02 -4.77 -16.23
N THR A 40 -4.03 -3.87 -16.18
CA THR A 40 -4.25 -2.41 -16.22
C THR A 40 -3.70 -1.75 -17.49
N GLY A 41 -2.82 -2.43 -18.22
CA GLY A 41 -2.04 -1.84 -19.32
C GLY A 41 -0.98 -0.83 -18.84
N MET A 42 -0.67 -0.79 -17.54
CA MET A 42 0.14 0.27 -16.94
C MET A 42 1.16 -0.26 -15.93
N THR A 43 2.30 0.40 -15.85
CA THR A 43 3.37 0.15 -14.86
C THR A 43 3.28 1.05 -13.63
N ASN A 44 2.61 2.20 -13.76
CA ASN A 44 2.45 3.17 -12.68
C ASN A 44 1.26 2.85 -11.78
N ILE A 45 1.48 2.90 -10.47
CA ILE A 45 0.44 2.72 -9.44
C ILE A 45 0.35 4.02 -8.64
N ASP A 46 -0.81 4.66 -8.57
CA ASP A 46 -0.94 5.88 -7.77
C ASP A 46 -1.12 5.55 -6.28
N THR A 47 -1.91 4.52 -6.00
CA THR A 47 -2.30 4.14 -4.63
C THR A 47 -2.22 2.63 -4.42
N LEU A 48 -1.45 2.22 -3.42
CA LEU A 48 -1.37 0.83 -2.95
C LEU A 48 -2.13 0.67 -1.63
N VAL A 49 -3.09 -0.24 -1.57
CA VAL A 49 -3.86 -0.59 -0.37
C VAL A 49 -3.37 -1.93 0.16
N LEU A 50 -2.89 -1.96 1.39
CA LEU A 50 -2.33 -3.15 2.04
C LEU A 50 -3.35 -3.69 3.05
N CYS A 51 -3.98 -4.83 2.77
CA CYS A 51 -5.01 -5.37 3.67
C CYS A 51 -4.44 -6.28 4.77
N LYS A 52 -3.30 -6.94 4.54
CA LYS A 52 -2.68 -7.88 5.47
C LYS A 52 -1.22 -7.50 5.76
N PRO A 53 -0.97 -6.59 6.71
CA PRO A 53 0.39 -6.22 7.07
C PRO A 53 1.13 -7.37 7.76
N CYS A 54 2.44 -7.46 7.52
CA CYS A 54 3.33 -8.42 8.16
C CYS A 54 4.69 -7.78 8.46
N LYS A 55 5.50 -8.40 9.34
CA LYS A 55 6.80 -7.83 9.78
C LYS A 55 7.75 -7.48 8.62
N ARG A 56 7.71 -8.25 7.53
CA ARG A 56 8.57 -8.06 6.36
C ARG A 56 8.01 -7.04 5.35
N LEU A 57 6.75 -6.63 5.51
CA LEU A 57 6.01 -5.83 4.55
C LEU A 57 6.70 -4.50 4.22
N ALA A 58 7.23 -3.79 5.22
CA ALA A 58 7.84 -2.48 4.98
C ALA A 58 9.00 -2.54 3.97
N LYS A 59 9.87 -3.57 4.07
CA LYS A 59 10.98 -3.77 3.12
C LYS A 59 10.48 -4.11 1.71
N VAL A 60 9.49 -5.01 1.64
CA VAL A 60 8.92 -5.46 0.36
C VAL A 60 8.21 -4.31 -0.35
N VAL A 61 7.39 -3.55 0.39
CA VAL A 61 6.62 -2.44 -0.15
C VAL A 61 7.53 -1.32 -0.64
N LEU A 62 8.62 -1.01 0.06
CA LEU A 62 9.59 -0.03 -0.43
C LEU A 62 10.17 -0.42 -1.78
N GLN A 63 10.62 -1.67 -1.93
CA GLN A 63 11.14 -2.18 -3.20
C GLN A 63 10.08 -2.13 -4.30
N PHE A 64 8.84 -2.49 -3.96
CA PHE A 64 7.74 -2.40 -4.89
C PHE A 64 7.50 -0.95 -5.33
N CYS A 65 7.49 0.00 -4.39
CA CYS A 65 7.26 1.42 -4.67
C CYS A 65 8.33 2.04 -5.57
N THR A 66 9.61 1.66 -5.43
CA THR A 66 10.68 2.17 -6.29
C THR A 66 10.53 1.72 -7.75
N GLN A 67 9.92 0.55 -7.99
CA GLN A 67 9.67 0.02 -9.33
C GLN A 67 8.35 0.51 -9.95
N THR A 68 7.37 0.90 -9.14
CA THR A 68 5.98 1.17 -9.59
C THR A 68 5.51 2.61 -9.40
N ASN A 69 6.42 3.49 -8.97
CA ASN A 69 6.19 4.92 -8.78
C ASN A 69 4.98 5.23 -7.86
N VAL A 70 4.80 4.39 -6.82
CA VAL A 70 3.70 4.51 -5.86
C VAL A 70 3.80 5.80 -5.06
N LYS A 71 2.78 6.65 -5.17
CA LYS A 71 2.72 7.92 -4.44
C LYS A 71 2.05 7.79 -3.08
N THR A 72 1.06 6.91 -2.96
CA THR A 72 0.26 6.76 -1.75
C THR A 72 0.13 5.30 -1.34
N ILE A 73 0.31 5.01 -0.06
CA ILE A 73 0.03 3.70 0.54
C ILE A 73 -1.05 3.85 1.60
N ILE A 74 -2.04 2.96 1.60
CA ILE A 74 -3.08 2.87 2.63
C ILE A 74 -2.87 1.56 3.39
N ALA A 75 -2.71 1.60 4.71
CA ALA A 75 -2.41 0.42 5.52
C ALA A 75 -3.09 0.43 6.90
N PRO A 76 -3.45 -0.73 7.48
CA PRO A 76 -3.96 -0.84 8.85
C PRO A 76 -3.01 -0.26 9.88
N THR A 77 -3.57 0.40 10.88
CA THR A 77 -2.83 1.12 11.93
C THR A 77 -2.52 0.28 13.17
N LYS A 78 -3.14 -0.89 13.30
CA LYS A 78 -3.06 -1.71 14.51
C LYS A 78 -1.68 -2.38 14.71
N ASP A 79 -0.85 -2.44 13.68
CA ASP A 79 0.42 -3.18 13.70
C ASP A 79 1.64 -2.25 13.76
N GLN A 80 2.69 -2.70 14.46
CA GLN A 80 4.01 -2.05 14.48
C GLN A 80 4.56 -1.79 13.07
N CYS A 81 4.14 -2.61 12.11
CA CYS A 81 4.41 -2.47 10.68
C CYS A 81 4.01 -1.09 10.12
N TYR A 82 2.93 -0.48 10.60
CA TYR A 82 2.49 0.84 10.14
C TYR A 82 3.52 1.92 10.48
N LYS A 83 4.07 1.90 11.70
CA LYS A 83 5.11 2.86 12.11
C LYS A 83 6.37 2.68 11.27
N THR A 84 6.81 1.44 11.10
CA THR A 84 7.99 1.12 10.26
C THR A 84 7.76 1.57 8.82
N LEU A 85 6.58 1.33 8.25
CA LEU A 85 6.22 1.75 6.90
C LEU A 85 6.24 3.28 6.77
N CYS A 86 5.64 4.02 7.72
CA CYS A 86 5.66 5.48 7.73
C CYS A 86 7.09 6.04 7.74
N VAL A 87 7.98 5.48 8.58
CA VAL A 87 9.38 5.92 8.66
C VAL A 87 10.11 5.63 7.34
N ALA A 88 9.94 4.44 6.80
CA ALA A 88 10.67 4.01 5.61
C ALA A 88 10.19 4.77 4.35
N CYS A 89 8.88 5.02 4.23
CA CYS A 89 8.28 5.74 3.12
C CYS A 89 8.52 7.25 3.17
N LYS A 90 8.69 7.85 4.37
CA LYS A 90 8.97 9.29 4.53
C LYS A 90 10.20 9.73 3.73
N ASN A 91 11.24 8.91 3.70
CA ASN A 91 12.48 9.21 2.97
C ASN A 91 12.37 9.03 1.45
N ASN A 92 11.31 8.37 0.97
CA ASN A 92 11.09 8.05 -0.45
C ASN A 92 9.99 8.91 -1.08
N GLY A 93 9.49 9.93 -0.38
CA GLY A 93 8.40 10.78 -0.87
C GLY A 93 7.02 10.09 -0.97
N VAL A 94 6.88 8.88 -0.39
CA VAL A 94 5.63 8.11 -0.45
C VAL A 94 4.76 8.42 0.75
N LYS A 95 3.51 8.82 0.51
CA LYS A 95 2.55 9.17 1.57
C LYS A 95 1.88 7.92 2.13
N VAL A 96 2.01 7.68 3.44
CA VAL A 96 1.31 6.59 4.12
C VAL A 96 0.07 7.12 4.84
N LEU A 97 -1.09 6.51 4.56
CA LEU A 97 -2.38 6.84 5.13
C LEU A 97 -2.94 5.66 5.93
N PRO A 98 -3.66 5.91 7.03
CA PRO A 98 -4.31 4.86 7.80
C PRO A 98 -5.53 4.30 7.05
N LEU A 99 -5.68 2.97 7.02
CA LEU A 99 -6.87 2.29 6.47
C LEU A 99 -8.10 2.50 7.36
N THR A 100 -7.91 2.74 8.66
CA THR A 100 -9.02 3.09 9.55
C THR A 100 -9.56 4.47 9.22
N PRO A 101 -10.90 4.66 9.14
CA PRO A 101 -11.45 6.00 9.16
C PRO A 101 -10.98 6.65 10.46
N LYS A 102 -10.37 7.83 10.38
CA LYS A 102 -10.22 8.69 11.56
C LYS A 102 -11.61 8.72 12.19
N LYS A 103 -11.78 8.20 13.41
CA LYS A 103 -12.99 8.48 14.18
C LYS A 103 -13.13 10.00 14.13
N ARG A 104 -14.16 10.51 13.44
CA ARG A 104 -14.56 11.91 13.60
C ARG A 104 -14.70 12.07 15.11
N CYS A 105 -13.82 12.85 15.74
CA CYS A 105 -14.02 13.26 17.12
C CYS A 105 -15.40 13.91 17.13
N ARG A 106 -16.42 13.19 17.62
CA ARG A 106 -17.69 13.78 17.96
C ARG A 106 -17.34 14.74 19.08
N LYS A 107 -17.19 16.03 18.76
CA LYS A 107 -17.23 17.09 19.78
C LYS A 107 -18.52 16.82 20.56
N LYS A 108 -18.41 16.39 21.82
CA LYS A 108 -19.55 16.39 22.73
C LYS A 108 -19.96 17.86 22.84
N ILE A 109 -21.02 18.25 22.13
CA ILE A 109 -21.70 19.50 22.40
C ILE A 109 -22.29 19.31 23.78
N LYS A 110 -21.70 19.97 24.78
CA LYS A 110 -22.33 20.10 26.09
C LYS A 110 -23.46 21.12 25.90
N HIS A 111 -24.70 20.66 26.01
CA HIS A 111 -25.80 21.55 26.29
C HIS A 111 -25.66 21.97 27.75
N TYR A 112 -25.36 23.26 27.95
CA TYR A 112 -25.57 23.97 29.21
C TYR A 112 -26.88 24.74 29.09
#